data_AF-A0A536UZX0-F1
#
_entry.id   AF-A0A536UZX0-F1
#
_cell.length_a   1.000
_cell.length_b   1.000
_cell.length_c   1.000
_cell.angle_alpha   90.00
_cell.angle_beta   90.00
_cell.angle_gamma   90.00
#
_symmetry.space_group_name_H-M   'P 1'
#
loop_
_entity.id
_entity.type
_entity.pdbx_description
1 polymer ?
#
loop_
_entity_poly.entity_id
_entity_poly.type
_entity_poly.pdbx_seq_one_letter_code
_entity_poly.pdbx_strand_id
1 'polypeptide(L)' 'ARGMRLNIASGTAVRFEPGQQRTVELVDYAGLRQVWGFRGLIQGAL' A
#
# COMPACT_ATOMS: atom_id res chain seq x y z
N ALA A 1 3.51 -2.02 -7.33
CA ALA A 1 2.84 -1.62 -6.06
C ALA A 1 1.46 -0.99 -6.25
N ARG A 2 1.08 -0.49 -7.45
CA ARG A 2 -0.29 0.00 -7.70
C ARG A 2 -1.31 -1.10 -7.35
N GLY A 3 -2.32 -0.77 -6.56
CA GLY A 3 -3.35 -1.73 -6.15
C GLY A 3 -2.99 -2.66 -5.01
N MET A 4 -1.87 -2.40 -4.34
CA MET A 4 -1.36 -3.26 -3.28
C MET A 4 -1.12 -2.46 -2.00
N ARG A 5 -1.07 -3.16 -0.88
CA ARG A 5 -0.67 -2.66 0.45
C ARG A 5 0.40 -3.55 1.06
N LEU A 6 1.02 -3.11 2.15
CA LEU A 6 1.95 -3.93 2.92
C LEU A 6 1.27 -5.23 3.40
N ASN A 7 1.93 -6.37 3.18
CA ASN A 7 1.52 -7.66 3.72
C ASN A 7 2.02 -7.81 5.16
N ILE A 8 1.38 -7.09 6.09
CA ILE A 8 1.69 -7.09 7.52
C ILE A 8 0.41 -7.18 8.34
N ALA A 9 0.54 -7.47 9.64
CA ALA A 9 -0.59 -7.52 10.56
C ALA A 9 -1.35 -6.18 10.58
N SER A 10 -2.68 -6.26 10.66
CA SER A 10 -3.55 -5.09 10.67
C SER A 10 -3.17 -4.12 11.81
N GLY A 11 -3.13 -2.83 11.50
CA GLY A 11 -2.77 -1.77 12.46
C GLY A 11 -1.27 -1.58 12.69
N THR A 12 -0.39 -2.38 12.08
CA THR A 12 1.06 -2.21 12.18
C THR A 12 1.66 -1.39 11.03
N ALA A 13 2.93 -1.04 11.12
CA ALA A 13 3.63 -0.23 10.12
C ALA A 13 5.07 -0.72 9.88
N VAL A 14 5.63 -0.36 8.71
CA VAL A 14 7.05 -0.51 8.40
C VAL A 14 7.69 0.87 8.39
N ARG A 15 8.74 1.05 9.21
CA ARG A 15 9.53 2.28 9.28
C ARG A 15 10.75 2.19 8.36
N PHE A 16 11.04 3.29 7.68
CA PHE A 16 12.22 3.48 6.84
C PHE A 16 12.99 4.69 7.36
N GLU A 17 14.22 4.48 7.83
CA GLU A 17 15.12 5.58 8.22
C GLU A 17 15.79 6.22 7.00
N PRO A 18 16.33 7.45 7.11
CA PRO A 18 17.13 8.05 6.06
C PRO A 18 18.26 7.12 5.59
N GLY A 19 18.28 6.80 4.30
CA GLY A 19 19.27 5.91 3.68
C GLY A 19 19.01 4.41 3.81
N GLN A 20 17.97 4.00 4.57
CA GLN A 20 17.65 2.59 4.74
C GLN A 20 17.02 1.99 3.48
N GLN A 21 17.52 0.83 3.06
CA GLN A 21 16.88 -0.02 2.06
C GLN A 21 16.31 -1.27 2.71
N ARG A 22 15.11 -1.69 2.30
CA ARG A 22 14.45 -2.88 2.79
C ARG A 22 13.53 -3.47 1.72
N THR A 23 13.62 -4.77 1.51
CA THR A 23 12.62 -5.51 0.73
C THR A 23 11.38 -5.73 1.59
N VAL A 24 10.21 -5.38 1.05
CA VAL A 24 8.92 -5.58 1.71
C VAL A 24 8.01 -6.39 0.81
N GLU A 25 7.15 -7.17 1.44
CA GLU A 25 6.11 -7.92 0.75
C GLU A 25 4.84 -7.08 0.64
N LEU A 26 4.21 -7.15 -0.54
CA LEU A 26 2.95 -6.48 -0.81
C LEU A 26 1.87 -7.52 -1.09
N VAL A 27 0.64 -7.19 -0.73
CA VAL A 27 -0.55 -7.97 -1.03
C VAL A 27 -1.59 -7.09 -1.72
N ASP A 28 -2.36 -7.68 -2.62
CA ASP A 28 -3.44 -7.02 -3.35
C ASP A 28 -4.52 -6.43 -2.43
N TYR A 29 -5.09 -5.30 -2.85
CA TYR A 29 -6.38 -4.87 -2.33
C TYR A 29 -7.48 -5.85 -2.78
N ALA A 30 -8.40 -6.15 -1.87
CA ALA A 30 -9.57 -6.99 -2.14
C ALA A 30 -10.84 -6.12 -2.32
N GLY A 31 -12.00 -6.76 -2.35
CA GLY A 31 -13.29 -6.10 -2.54
C GLY A 31 -13.43 -5.52 -3.95
N LEU A 32 -14.06 -4.34 -4.07
CA LEU A 32 -14.30 -3.69 -5.37
C LEU A 32 -13.04 -3.18 -6.07
N ARG A 33 -11.88 -3.22 -5.40
CA ARG A 33 -10.60 -2.68 -5.90
C ARG A 33 -10.76 -1.26 -6.46
N GLN A 34 -11.40 -0.40 -5.67
CA GLN A 34 -11.50 1.03 -5.96
C GLN A 34 -10.66 1.81 -4.96
N VAL A 35 -9.89 2.78 -5.44
CA VAL A 35 -8.97 3.57 -4.62
C VAL A 35 -9.33 5.05 -4.73
N TRP A 36 -9.79 5.61 -3.61
CA TRP A 36 -10.17 7.00 -3.45
C TRP A 36 -9.29 7.65 -2.37
N GLY A 37 -8.90 8.92 -2.54
CA GLY A 37 -8.02 9.62 -1.59
C GLY A 37 -6.51 9.39 -1.80
N PHE A 38 -5.74 9.19 -0.71
CA PHE A 38 -4.26 9.18 -0.70
C PHE A 38 -3.66 10.44 -1.35
N ARG A 39 -2.77 10.28 -2.33
CA ARG A 39 -2.25 11.38 -3.16
C ARG A 39 -3.16 11.73 -4.35
N GLY A 40 -4.37 11.16 -4.41
CA GLY A 40 -5.35 11.44 -5.46
C GLY A 40 -5.03 10.87 -6.85
N LEU A 41 -4.18 9.84 -6.93
CA LEU A 41 -3.64 9.35 -8.22
C LEU A 41 -4.54 8.36 -8.98
N ILE A 42 -5.59 7.81 -8.34
CA ILE A 42 -6.49 6.82 -8.98
C ILE A 42 -7.93 7.34 -9.02
N GLN A 43 -8.53 7.70 -7.86
CA GLN A 43 -9.87 8.29 -7.77
C GLN A 43 -10.96 7.48 -8.50
N GLY A 44 -10.96 6.16 -8.30
CA GLY A 44 -11.89 5.28 -8.99
C GLY A 44 -11.48 3.82 -8.99
N ALA A 45 -11.95 3.08 -9.99
CA ALA A 45 -11.53 1.71 -10.24
C ALA A 45 -10.02 1.63 -10.53
N LEU A 46 -9.37 0.62 -9.95
CA LEU A 46 -7.92 0.44 -10.04
C LEU A 46 -7.45 -0.01 -11.43
#